data_AF-A0A947GCK4-F1
#
_entry.id   AF-A0A947GCK4-F1
#
_cell.length_a   1.000
_cell.length_b   1.000
_cell.length_c   1.000
_cell.angle_alpha   90.00
_cell.angle_beta   90.00
_cell.angle_gamma   90.00
#
_symmetry.space_group_name_H-M   'P 1'
#
loop_
_entity.id
_entity.type
_entity.pdbx_description
1 polymer ?
#
loop_
_entity_poly.entity_id
_entity_poly.type
_entity_poly.pdbx_seq_one_letter_code
_entity_poly.pdbx_strand_id
1 'polypeptide(L)'
;MNKIALLLAAALAACGSSDSGVGAVIDLPAARSDGHFFDHPFPSDLRLTADGSPDVAGYPNPTGSSLLGDLITVAGDRRGFTTQSTTYVRFDGRIAPIDIDLVIMPGDEAVVRLVDIDPESPARGTQYPV
;
A
#
# COMPACT_ATOMS: atom_id res chain seq x y z
N MET A 1 -4.32 7.58 45.90
CA MET A 1 -4.22 7.55 44.42
C MET A 1 -3.65 6.20 44.02
N ASN A 2 -4.48 5.41 43.34
CA ASN A 2 -4.43 3.95 43.35
C ASN A 2 -3.38 3.43 42.35
N LYS A 3 -2.21 2.99 42.83
CA LYS A 3 -1.11 2.44 42.00
C LYS A 3 -1.56 1.28 41.09
N ILE A 4 -2.65 0.61 41.45
CA ILE A 4 -3.29 -0.48 40.70
C ILE A 4 -3.90 0.01 39.37
N ALA A 5 -4.44 1.24 39.32
CA ALA A 5 -5.04 1.78 38.11
C ALA A 5 -3.98 2.14 37.04
N LEU A 6 -2.77 2.51 37.46
CA LEU A 6 -1.67 2.89 36.56
C LEU A 6 -1.01 1.64 35.92
N LEU A 7 -0.98 0.51 36.64
CA LEU A 7 -0.46 -0.76 36.12
C LEU A 7 -1.39 -1.41 35.09
N LEU A 8 -2.71 -1.22 35.21
CA LEU A 8 -3.68 -1.77 34.27
C LEU A 8 -3.64 -1.03 32.92
N ALA A 9 -3.46 0.29 32.92
CA ALA A 9 -3.36 1.09 31.69
C ALA A 9 -2.10 0.77 30.86
N ALA A 10 -0.99 0.38 31.50
CA ALA A 10 0.23 -0.02 30.80
C ALA A 10 0.12 -1.40 30.13
N ALA A 11 -0.71 -2.31 30.67
CA ALA A 11 -0.92 -3.65 30.10
C ALA A 11 -1.79 -3.63 28.85
N LEU A 12 -2.74 -2.68 28.72
CA LEU A 12 -3.59 -2.52 27.54
C LEU A 12 -2.84 -1.93 26.33
N ALA A 13 -1.70 -1.24 26.53
CA ALA A 13 -0.87 -0.69 25.46
C ALA A 13 0.12 -1.71 24.86
N ALA A 14 0.21 -2.91 25.42
CA ALA A 14 1.20 -3.92 25.03
C ALA A 14 0.68 -5.01 24.08
N CYS A 15 -0.63 -5.06 23.78
CA CYS A 15 -1.20 -5.93 22.75
C CYS A 15 -1.08 -5.30 21.36
N GLY A 16 0.16 -5.01 20.97
CA GLY A 16 0.53 -4.59 19.62
C GLY A 16 1.84 -5.27 19.29
N SER A 17 1.82 -6.59 19.14
CA SER A 17 2.96 -7.36 18.65
C SER A 17 3.33 -6.78 17.27
N SER A 18 4.41 -6.01 17.21
CA SER A 18 4.97 -5.57 15.94
C SER A 18 5.66 -6.79 15.37
N ASP A 19 4.94 -7.52 14.52
CA ASP A 19 5.54 -8.58 13.73
C ASP A 19 6.68 -7.93 12.94
N SER A 20 7.91 -8.42 13.09
CA SER A 20 9.11 -7.87 12.45
C SER A 20 9.18 -8.22 10.96
N GLY A 21 8.02 -8.33 10.32
CA GLY A 21 7.85 -8.65 8.91
C GLY A 21 8.13 -7.44 8.02
N VAL A 22 8.43 -7.72 6.76
CA VAL A 22 8.58 -6.69 5.74
C VAL A 22 7.21 -6.10 5.41
N GLY A 23 7.07 -4.80 5.59
CA GLY A 23 5.84 -4.05 5.38
C GLY A 23 5.79 -3.40 4.00
N ALA A 24 4.60 -3.34 3.42
CA ALA A 24 4.33 -2.44 2.30
C ALA A 24 4.37 -0.99 2.82
N VAL A 25 5.05 -0.12 2.08
CA VAL A 25 5.11 1.31 2.39
C VAL A 25 3.91 1.98 1.73
N ILE A 26 3.04 2.56 2.57
CA ILE A 26 1.85 3.32 2.15
C ILE A 26 1.81 4.62 2.96
N ASP A 27 2.53 5.63 2.47
CA ASP A 27 2.54 6.98 3.03
C ASP A 27 1.60 7.88 2.19
N LEU A 28 0.39 8.15 2.71
CA LEU A 28 -0.62 8.95 2.02
C LEU A 28 -0.13 10.38 1.69
N PRO A 29 0.50 11.12 2.62
CA PRO A 29 1.20 12.37 2.31
C PRO A 29 2.18 12.27 1.13
N ALA A 30 2.87 11.14 0.98
CA ALA A 30 3.88 10.97 -0.07
C ALA A 30 3.32 11.03 -1.51
N ALA A 31 2.00 10.83 -1.67
CA ALA A 31 1.32 11.04 -2.94
C ALA A 31 1.47 12.48 -3.48
N ARG A 32 1.81 13.45 -2.63
CA ARG A 32 1.93 14.88 -2.99
C ARG A 32 3.25 15.54 -2.56
N SER A 33 4.26 14.75 -2.19
CA SER A 33 5.56 15.29 -1.77
C SER A 33 6.69 14.90 -2.73
N ASP A 34 7.61 15.82 -2.95
CA ASP A 34 8.81 15.58 -3.74
C ASP A 34 9.77 14.58 -3.06
N GLY A 35 10.49 13.78 -3.86
CA GLY A 35 11.53 12.86 -3.38
C GLY A 35 11.03 11.55 -2.77
N HIS A 36 9.72 11.42 -2.52
CA HIS A 36 9.08 10.25 -1.91
C HIS A 36 8.08 9.56 -2.87
N PHE A 37 8.33 9.66 -4.18
CA PHE A 37 7.35 9.26 -5.21
C PHE A 37 6.80 7.83 -5.02
N PHE A 38 7.67 6.89 -4.65
CA PHE A 38 7.30 5.48 -4.45
C PHE A 38 7.01 5.09 -3.01
N ASP A 39 6.93 6.06 -2.09
CA ASP A 39 6.47 5.82 -0.72
C ASP A 39 4.93 5.75 -0.65
N HIS A 40 4.25 6.10 -1.75
CA HIS A 40 2.85 5.79 -2.00
C HIS A 40 2.73 4.90 -3.25
N PRO A 41 1.83 3.89 -3.27
CA PRO A 41 1.62 3.05 -4.44
C PRO A 41 1.37 3.85 -5.74
N PHE A 42 1.98 3.40 -6.83
CA PHE A 42 1.80 4.01 -8.15
C PHE A 42 1.33 2.95 -9.17
N PRO A 43 0.30 3.22 -9.98
CA PRO A 43 -0.51 4.44 -10.01
C PRO A 43 -1.51 4.53 -8.86
N SER A 44 -1.97 5.74 -8.54
CA SER A 44 -3.03 6.00 -7.55
C SER A 44 -3.72 7.32 -7.85
N ASP A 45 -5.05 7.35 -7.74
CA ASP A 45 -5.85 8.57 -7.98
C ASP A 45 -5.54 9.71 -6.99
N LEU A 46 -4.85 9.43 -5.87
CA LEU A 46 -4.32 10.47 -5.00
C LEU A 46 -3.26 11.34 -5.69
N ARG A 47 -2.66 10.86 -6.79
CA ARG A 47 -1.74 11.57 -7.68
C ARG A 47 -2.44 12.14 -8.92
N LEU A 48 -3.75 12.39 -8.88
CA LEU A 48 -4.40 13.19 -9.92
C LEU A 48 -4.37 14.66 -9.53
N THR A 49 -4.06 15.51 -10.51
CA THR A 49 -4.23 16.95 -10.39
C THR A 49 -5.73 17.30 -10.39
N ALA A 50 -6.05 18.58 -10.17
CA ALA A 50 -7.43 19.05 -10.19
C ALA A 50 -8.15 18.87 -11.53
N ASP A 51 -7.41 18.81 -12.65
CA ASP A 51 -7.99 18.59 -13.99
C ASP A 51 -8.16 17.08 -14.34
N GLY A 52 -7.64 16.20 -13.47
CA GLY A 52 -7.70 14.76 -13.59
C GLY A 52 -6.53 14.15 -14.36
N SER A 53 -5.46 14.91 -14.64
CA SER A 53 -4.20 14.38 -15.17
C SER A 53 -3.32 13.75 -14.09
N PRO A 54 -2.48 12.74 -14.41
CA PRO A 54 -1.45 12.25 -13.51
C PRO A 54 -0.43 13.34 -13.15
N ASP A 55 -0.29 13.60 -11.85
CA ASP A 55 0.85 14.31 -11.31
C ASP A 55 2.07 13.38 -11.28
N VAL A 56 2.97 13.60 -12.22
CA VAL A 56 4.22 12.84 -12.41
C VAL A 56 5.43 13.56 -11.84
N ALA A 57 5.24 14.67 -11.12
CA ALA A 57 6.33 15.37 -10.45
C ALA A 57 7.05 14.43 -9.46
N GLY A 58 8.38 14.49 -9.44
CA GLY A 58 9.19 13.66 -8.55
C GLY A 58 9.41 12.21 -9.01
N TYR A 59 8.89 11.79 -10.17
CA TYR A 59 9.22 10.47 -10.72
C TYR A 59 10.75 10.36 -10.95
N PRO A 60 11.44 9.33 -10.42
CA PRO A 60 12.89 9.29 -10.44
C PRO A 60 13.44 8.97 -11.84
N ASN A 61 14.44 9.74 -12.28
CA ASN A 61 15.22 9.51 -13.49
C ASN A 61 16.73 9.70 -13.21
N PRO A 62 17.34 8.85 -12.36
CA PRO A 62 18.70 9.06 -11.86
C PRO A 62 19.77 8.99 -12.96
N THR A 63 19.48 8.30 -14.06
CA THR A 63 20.39 8.21 -15.21
C THR A 63 20.23 9.38 -16.19
N GLY A 64 19.26 10.27 -15.98
CA GLY A 64 18.94 11.35 -16.91
C GLY A 64 18.53 10.86 -18.30
N SER A 65 17.84 9.71 -18.38
CA SER A 65 17.41 9.11 -19.65
C SER A 65 16.36 10.00 -20.32
N SER A 66 16.63 10.44 -21.56
CA SER A 66 15.68 11.23 -22.35
C SER A 66 14.42 10.44 -22.68
N LEU A 67 14.57 9.18 -23.07
CA LEU A 67 13.43 8.28 -23.35
C LEU A 67 12.50 8.15 -22.14
N LEU A 68 13.06 8.00 -20.94
CA LEU A 68 12.25 7.95 -19.71
C LEU A 68 11.56 9.29 -19.45
N GLY A 69 12.28 10.40 -19.64
CA GLY A 69 11.69 11.75 -19.55
C GLY A 69 10.49 11.95 -20.47
N ASP A 70 10.61 11.54 -21.73
CA ASP A 70 9.52 11.63 -22.72
C ASP A 70 8.32 10.78 -22.32
N LEU A 71 8.55 9.56 -21.80
CA LEU A 71 7.49 8.69 -21.31
C LEU A 71 6.77 9.27 -20.07
N ILE A 72 7.51 9.89 -19.16
CA ILE A 72 6.97 10.58 -17.99
C ILE A 72 6.07 11.74 -18.43
N THR A 73 6.55 12.56 -19.38
CA THR A 73 5.76 13.67 -19.96
C THR A 73 4.45 13.16 -20.57
N VAL A 74 4.52 12.15 -21.45
CA VAL A 74 3.33 11.57 -22.09
C VAL A 74 2.39 10.91 -21.07
N ALA A 75 2.91 10.40 -19.95
CA ALA A 75 2.07 9.90 -18.87
C ALA A 75 1.29 11.02 -18.17
N GLY A 76 1.91 12.18 -17.95
CA GLY A 76 1.26 13.37 -17.40
C GLY A 76 0.17 13.96 -18.30
N ASP A 77 0.30 13.82 -19.62
CA ASP A 77 -0.70 14.34 -20.58
C ASP A 77 -1.99 13.50 -20.64
N ARG A 78 -2.06 12.38 -19.92
CA ARG A 78 -3.25 11.51 -19.91
C ARG A 78 -4.34 12.06 -19.00
N ARG A 79 -5.58 11.64 -19.25
CA ARG A 79 -6.69 11.81 -18.30
C ARG A 79 -6.83 10.53 -17.48
N GLY A 80 -6.51 10.61 -16.19
CA GLY A 80 -6.53 9.48 -15.28
C GLY A 80 -5.47 8.41 -15.57
N PHE A 81 -5.50 7.35 -14.76
CA PHE A 81 -4.70 6.15 -14.98
C PHE A 81 -5.51 5.06 -15.71
N THR A 82 -4.82 4.07 -16.28
CA THR A 82 -5.48 2.93 -16.91
C THR A 82 -6.25 2.09 -15.89
N THR A 83 -7.45 1.63 -16.27
CA THR A 83 -8.30 0.76 -15.44
C THR A 83 -7.76 -0.67 -15.33
N GLN A 84 -6.80 -1.05 -16.18
CA GLN A 84 -6.05 -2.30 -16.11
C GLN A 84 -4.58 -2.01 -15.79
N SER A 85 -4.32 -1.39 -14.64
CA SER A 85 -2.96 -1.05 -14.23
C SER A 85 -2.31 -2.16 -13.41
N THR A 86 -1.00 -2.30 -13.57
CA THR A 86 -0.16 -2.94 -12.57
C THR A 86 0.24 -1.89 -11.55
N THR A 87 -0.01 -2.14 -10.28
CA THR A 87 0.41 -1.27 -9.19
C THR A 87 1.80 -1.66 -8.69
N TYR A 88 2.70 -0.68 -8.65
CA TYR A 88 3.96 -0.77 -7.94
C TYR A 88 3.76 -0.39 -6.46
N VAL A 89 4.22 -1.26 -5.56
CA VAL A 89 4.22 -1.05 -4.12
C VAL A 89 5.64 -1.25 -3.60
N ARG A 90 6.18 -0.24 -2.90
CA ARG A 90 7.49 -0.36 -2.25
C ARG A 90 7.34 -1.13 -0.95
N PHE A 91 8.35 -1.91 -0.61
CA PHE A 91 8.46 -2.56 0.70
C PHE A 91 9.65 -1.96 1.46
N ASP A 92 9.57 -1.95 2.79
CA ASP A 92 10.63 -1.44 3.67
C ASP A 92 11.79 -2.43 3.88
N GLY A 93 11.68 -3.62 3.28
CA GLY A 93 12.66 -4.68 3.36
C GLY A 93 12.56 -5.67 2.22
N ARG A 94 13.36 -6.74 2.32
CA ARG A 94 13.41 -7.82 1.32
C ARG A 94 12.23 -8.77 1.52
N ILE A 95 11.35 -8.86 0.53
CA ILE A 95 10.26 -9.84 0.52
C ILE A 95 10.85 -11.25 0.50
N ALA A 96 10.23 -12.17 1.26
CA ALA A 96 10.59 -13.58 1.23
C ALA A 96 10.35 -14.17 -0.18
N PRO A 97 11.22 -15.06 -0.68
CA PRO A 97 10.97 -15.75 -1.93
C PRO A 97 9.71 -16.61 -1.82
N ILE A 98 8.90 -16.61 -2.87
CA ILE A 98 7.75 -17.52 -2.99
C ILE A 98 8.20 -18.77 -3.76
N ASP A 99 7.77 -19.94 -3.28
CA ASP A 99 7.85 -21.18 -4.05
C ASP A 99 6.72 -21.17 -5.08
N ILE A 100 7.05 -21.24 -6.37
CA ILE A 100 6.07 -21.18 -7.46
C ILE A 100 5.21 -22.45 -7.54
N ASP A 101 5.69 -23.55 -6.97
CA ASP A 101 4.95 -24.81 -6.89
C ASP A 101 4.08 -24.87 -5.63
N LEU A 102 4.15 -23.85 -4.75
CA LEU A 102 3.30 -23.76 -3.58
C LEU A 102 1.84 -23.55 -3.99
N VAL A 103 1.04 -24.60 -3.85
CA VAL A 103 -0.41 -24.50 -3.94
C VAL A 103 -0.93 -23.84 -2.67
N ILE A 104 -1.40 -22.61 -2.79
CA ILE A 104 -2.11 -21.92 -1.71
C ILE A 104 -3.50 -22.54 -1.61
N MET A 105 -3.71 -23.36 -0.58
CA MET A 105 -5.00 -23.98 -0.33
C MET A 105 -5.95 -23.01 0.38
N PRO A 106 -7.24 -22.99 0.04
CA PRO A 106 -8.24 -22.25 0.81
C PRO A 106 -8.31 -22.76 2.25
N GLY A 107 -8.42 -21.85 3.22
CA GLY A 107 -8.53 -22.17 4.64
C GLY A 107 -8.03 -21.03 5.53
N ASP A 108 -8.00 -21.27 6.85
CA ASP A 108 -7.61 -20.25 7.83
C ASP A 108 -6.14 -19.79 7.65
N GLU A 109 -5.30 -20.64 7.08
CA GLU A 109 -3.89 -20.39 6.77
C GLU A 109 -3.66 -19.82 5.34
N ALA A 110 -4.73 -19.48 4.61
CA ALA A 110 -4.60 -18.93 3.26
C ALA A 110 -3.91 -17.56 3.30
N VAL A 111 -2.91 -17.36 2.44
CA VAL A 111 -2.17 -16.09 2.31
C VAL A 111 -2.98 -15.01 1.58
N VAL A 112 -4.04 -15.40 0.87
CA VAL A 112 -5.05 -14.49 0.30
C VAL A 112 -6.37 -14.77 0.98
N ARG A 113 -7.04 -13.72 1.46
CA ARG A 113 -8.33 -13.82 2.15
C ARG A 113 -9.30 -12.78 1.63
N LEU A 114 -10.57 -13.16 1.46
CA LEU A 114 -11.65 -12.24 1.16
C LEU A 114 -12.30 -11.79 2.48
N VAL A 115 -12.42 -10.48 2.71
CA VAL A 115 -12.98 -9.91 3.94
C VAL A 115 -14.10 -8.95 3.61
N ASP A 116 -15.24 -9.09 4.28
CA ASP A 116 -16.32 -8.10 4.20
C ASP A 116 -15.94 -6.82 4.96
N ILE A 117 -15.85 -5.69 4.24
CA ILE A 117 -15.50 -4.39 4.81
C ILE A 117 -16.67 -3.40 4.84
N ASP A 118 -17.86 -3.80 4.37
CA ASP A 118 -19.03 -2.92 4.27
C ASP A 118 -19.51 -2.51 5.68
N PRO A 119 -19.56 -1.20 6.00
CA PRO A 119 -20.03 -0.72 7.29
C PRO A 119 -21.45 -1.18 7.68
N GLU A 120 -22.34 -1.38 6.72
CA GLU A 120 -23.74 -1.76 6.98
C GLU A 120 -23.97 -3.28 6.93
N SER A 121 -22.96 -4.06 6.53
CA SER A 121 -23.11 -5.51 6.44
C SER A 121 -23.20 -6.16 7.83
N PRO A 122 -24.21 -7.02 8.07
CA PRO A 122 -24.26 -7.84 9.27
C PRO A 122 -23.12 -8.86 9.35
N ALA A 123 -22.42 -9.11 8.24
CA ALA A 123 -21.25 -9.99 8.14
C ALA A 123 -19.93 -9.21 8.11
N ARG A 124 -19.91 -7.90 8.35
CA ARG A 124 -18.68 -7.08 8.36
C ARG A 124 -17.58 -7.72 9.21
N GLY A 125 -16.38 -7.82 8.65
CA GLY A 125 -15.22 -8.45 9.26
C GLY A 125 -15.16 -9.98 9.09
N THR A 126 -16.20 -10.60 8.54
CA THR A 126 -16.20 -12.03 8.22
C THR A 126 -15.24 -12.30 7.07
N GLN A 127 -14.48 -13.39 7.18
CA GLN A 127 -13.55 -13.85 6.17
C GLN A 127 -14.17 -15.01 5.39
N TYR A 128 -13.95 -15.03 4.08
CA TYR A 128 -14.42 -16.08 3.19
C TYR A 128 -13.22 -16.75 2.52
N PRO A 129 -13.24 -18.09 2.34
CA PRO A 129 -12.22 -18.80 1.59
C PRO A 129 -12.29 -18.40 0.10
N VAL A 130 -11.12 -18.33 -0.55
CA VAL A 130 -10.94 -18.01 -1.98
C VAL A 130 -10.23 -19.13 -2.74
#